data_AF-A0A432QU75-F1
#
_entry.id   AF-A0A432QU75-F1
#
_cell.length_a   1.000
_cell.length_b   1.000
_cell.length_c   1.000
_cell.angle_alpha   90.00
_cell.angle_beta   90.00
_cell.angle_gamma   90.00
#
_symmetry.space_group_name_H-M   'P 1'
#
loop_
_entity.id
_entity.type
_entity.pdbx_description
1 polymer ?
#
loop_
_entity_poly.entity_id
_entity_poly.type
_entity_poly.pdbx_seq_one_letter_code
_entity_poly.pdbx_strand_id
1 'polypeptide(L)'
;MMLRTLKSIPVLILLFFFMLSVLGGGLLLRNGIYLEHLQIAHATFESISLQWRNKLELQIERLHIDSASDSAAADESVDLSSVENVIPLMRWVDRFFAKISVQEITTGQVKADFLYADSTGHLNLSSSYGDLRTNLGLKGSVLDVNIEEFSNQKFHSRGTGVVHVNLSKQTAEGSLDADLAGSLPLNISFSADSKQCIFTGKENGIITNITPFVDLFGLSQDIQCWITEYLTGTRYQLEEFSGSFPWDNPLYLLESFTAKVRVEGCHYTFAPGLEAIKTAYTDVFFKKGILTIIPHEFTFYGQDGENSWLD
;
A
#
# COMPACT_ATOMS: atom_id res chain seq x y z
N MET A 1 -66.53 6.51 3.29
CA MET A 1 -65.40 7.47 3.13
C MET A 1 -64.70 7.77 4.45
N MET A 2 -65.43 7.88 5.59
CA MET A 2 -64.86 8.11 6.94
C MET A 2 -63.98 6.99 7.53
N LEU A 3 -64.05 5.73 7.07
CA LEU A 3 -63.19 4.65 7.60
C LEU A 3 -61.77 4.62 6.99
N ARG A 4 -61.51 5.31 5.87
CA ARG A 4 -60.15 5.40 5.28
C ARG A 4 -59.26 6.44 5.97
N THR A 5 -59.86 7.46 6.58
CA THR A 5 -59.15 8.51 7.32
C THR A 5 -58.67 8.04 8.70
N LEU A 6 -59.36 7.09 9.35
CA LEU A 6 -58.91 6.56 10.66
C LEU A 6 -57.65 5.67 10.57
N LYS A 7 -57.44 4.95 9.46
CA LYS A 7 -56.24 4.10 9.26
C LYS A 7 -54.96 4.89 8.96
N SER A 8 -55.08 6.17 8.59
CA SER A 8 -53.94 7.04 8.22
C SER A 8 -53.44 7.91 9.37
N ILE A 9 -54.20 8.05 10.46
CA ILE A 9 -53.81 8.80 11.66
C ILE A 9 -52.49 8.31 12.29
N PRO A 10 -52.25 7.01 12.54
CA PRO A 10 -50.98 6.56 13.12
C PRO A 10 -49.78 6.78 12.19
N VAL A 11 -49.98 6.69 10.86
CA VAL A 11 -48.94 6.99 9.87
C VAL A 11 -48.59 8.49 9.88
N LEU A 12 -49.59 9.35 10.00
CA LEU A 12 -49.38 10.80 10.07
C LEU A 12 -48.66 11.21 11.36
N ILE A 13 -48.99 10.56 12.49
CA ILE A 13 -48.31 10.77 13.77
C ILE A 13 -46.85 10.31 13.70
N LEU A 14 -46.58 9.14 13.13
CA LEU A 14 -45.21 8.65 12.92
C LEU A 14 -44.40 9.61 12.03
N LEU A 15 -44.98 10.07 10.92
CA LEU A 15 -44.38 11.06 10.03
C LEU A 15 -44.13 12.39 10.76
N PHE A 16 -45.05 12.84 11.61
CA PHE A 16 -44.89 14.05 12.39
C PHE A 16 -43.73 13.95 13.39
N PHE A 17 -43.63 12.84 14.14
CA PHE A 17 -42.51 12.59 15.05
C PHE A 17 -41.19 12.44 14.31
N PHE A 18 -41.19 11.81 13.13
CA PHE A 18 -40.02 11.74 12.26
C PHE A 18 -39.59 13.14 11.80
N MET A 19 -40.53 13.98 11.35
CA MET A 19 -40.25 15.36 10.94
C MET A 19 -39.74 16.20 12.11
N LEU A 20 -40.31 16.05 13.31
CA LEU A 20 -39.84 16.72 14.52
C LEU A 20 -38.43 16.26 14.91
N SER A 21 -38.10 14.97 14.77
CA SER A 21 -36.78 14.43 15.04
C SER A 21 -35.75 14.96 14.03
N VAL A 22 -36.10 15.03 12.75
CA VAL A 22 -35.25 15.62 11.70
C VAL A 22 -35.05 17.12 11.92
N LEU A 23 -36.11 17.86 12.25
CA LEU A 23 -36.02 19.30 12.57
C LEU A 23 -35.21 19.55 13.84
N GLY A 24 -35.48 18.79 14.91
CA GLY A 24 -34.77 18.90 16.18
C GLY A 24 -33.29 18.55 16.04
N GLY A 25 -32.98 17.43 15.38
CA GLY A 25 -31.60 17.03 15.06
C GLY A 25 -30.89 18.03 14.16
N GLY A 26 -31.58 18.56 13.14
CA GLY A 26 -31.04 19.60 12.26
C GLY A 26 -30.71 20.91 13.00
N LEU A 27 -31.57 21.34 13.92
CA LEU A 27 -31.34 22.53 14.76
C LEU A 27 -30.19 22.31 15.76
N LEU A 28 -30.13 21.13 16.40
CA LEU A 28 -29.03 20.76 17.30
C LEU A 28 -27.70 20.76 16.57
N LEU A 29 -27.63 20.14 15.39
CA LEU A 29 -26.41 20.13 14.58
C LEU A 29 -26.04 21.52 14.08
N ARG A 30 -27.01 22.39 13.78
CA ARG A 30 -26.74 23.78 13.40
C ARG A 30 -26.07 24.57 14.52
N ASN A 31 -26.50 24.35 15.75
CA ASN A 31 -25.89 24.94 16.95
C ASN A 31 -24.54 24.31 17.30
N GLY A 32 -24.27 23.12 16.78
CA GLY A 32 -23.09 22.33 17.08
C GLY A 32 -23.32 21.44 18.30
N ILE A 33 -22.86 20.19 18.19
CA ILE A 33 -22.79 19.24 19.29
C ILE A 33 -21.33 19.16 19.70
N TYR A 34 -21.07 19.33 21.00
CA TYR A 34 -19.75 19.19 21.58
C TYR A 34 -19.79 18.11 22.66
N LEU A 35 -18.85 17.17 22.59
CA LEU A 35 -18.69 16.10 23.57
C LEU A 35 -17.23 16.12 24.02
N GLU A 36 -17.00 16.36 25.32
CA GLU A 36 -15.65 16.32 25.88
C GLU A 36 -15.05 14.93 25.82
N HIS A 37 -15.87 13.91 26.05
CA HIS A 37 -15.43 12.52 26.11
C HIS A 37 -16.53 11.58 25.60
N LEU A 38 -16.16 10.65 24.72
CA LEU A 38 -17.04 9.61 24.22
C LEU A 38 -16.24 8.32 24.05
N GLN A 39 -16.69 7.24 24.69
CA GLN A 39 -16.10 5.91 24.52
C GLN A 39 -17.08 5.01 23.78
N ILE A 40 -16.65 4.45 22.64
CA ILE A 40 -17.42 3.49 21.85
C ILE A 40 -16.54 2.26 21.62
N ALA A 41 -16.91 1.12 22.23
CA ALA A 41 -16.13 -0.12 22.18
C ALA A 41 -14.66 0.12 22.56
N HIS A 42 -13.73 -0.11 21.62
CA HIS A 42 -12.29 0.06 21.79
C HIS A 42 -11.78 1.44 21.34
N ALA A 43 -12.66 2.41 21.08
CA ALA A 43 -12.29 3.74 20.65
C ALA A 43 -12.73 4.78 21.69
N THR A 44 -11.76 5.56 22.17
CA THR A 44 -11.96 6.69 23.05
C THR A 44 -11.73 7.97 22.27
N PHE A 45 -12.73 8.85 22.25
CA PHE A 45 -12.69 10.13 21.57
C PHE A 45 -12.71 11.25 22.60
N GLU A 46 -11.83 12.22 22.44
CA GLU A 46 -11.74 13.42 23.27
C GLU A 46 -11.98 14.68 22.44
N SER A 47 -12.76 15.60 23.01
CA SER A 47 -13.13 16.89 22.41
C SER A 47 -13.70 16.73 21.00
N ILE A 48 -14.80 15.97 20.86
CA ILE A 48 -15.52 15.86 19.58
C ILE A 48 -16.40 17.10 19.40
N SER A 49 -16.31 17.71 18.23
CA SER A 49 -17.32 18.66 17.75
C SER A 49 -17.92 18.17 16.44
N LEU A 50 -19.24 18.24 16.36
CA LEU A 50 -20.01 17.96 15.15
C LEU A 50 -20.97 19.12 14.89
N GLN A 51 -20.76 19.84 13.80
CA GLN A 51 -21.61 20.97 13.41
C GLN A 51 -22.13 20.78 11.99
N TRP A 52 -23.40 21.12 11.76
CA TRP A 52 -23.96 21.24 10.42
C TRP A 52 -23.98 22.72 10.02
N ARG A 53 -23.20 23.07 8.99
CA ARG A 53 -23.28 24.38 8.33
C ARG A 53 -23.97 24.23 6.98
N ASN A 54 -23.18 24.13 5.92
CA ASN A 54 -23.67 23.74 4.59
C ASN A 54 -23.61 22.22 4.40
N LYS A 55 -22.63 21.57 5.03
CA LYS A 55 -22.45 20.12 5.20
C LYS A 55 -22.01 19.86 6.66
N LEU A 56 -21.77 18.60 7.03
CA LEU A 56 -21.19 18.26 8.33
C LEU A 56 -19.73 18.71 8.44
N GLU A 57 -19.37 19.22 9.60
CA GLU A 57 -18.01 19.48 10.01
C GLU A 57 -17.76 18.65 11.28
N LEU A 58 -16.84 17.70 11.19
CA LEU A 58 -16.40 16.87 12.30
C LEU A 58 -14.98 17.28 12.69
N GLN A 59 -14.77 17.58 13.97
CA GLN A 59 -13.44 17.78 14.52
C GLN A 59 -13.29 16.92 15.77
N ILE A 60 -12.17 16.22 15.85
CA ILE A 60 -11.78 15.37 16.95
C ILE A 60 -10.37 15.81 17.34
N GLU A 61 -10.16 16.17 18.60
CA GLU A 61 -8.83 16.53 19.08
C GLU A 61 -7.98 15.26 19.22
N ARG A 62 -8.48 14.28 19.98
CA ARG A 62 -7.77 13.03 20.24
C ARG A 62 -8.68 11.82 20.03
N LEU A 63 -8.18 10.86 19.27
CA LEU A 63 -8.77 9.54 19.07
C LEU A 63 -7.77 8.49 19.56
N HIS A 64 -8.11 7.78 20.62
CA HIS A 64 -7.36 6.64 21.08
C HIS A 64 -8.09 5.35 20.71
N ILE A 65 -7.40 4.41 20.07
CA ILE A 65 -7.93 3.10 19.74
C ILE A 65 -7.14 2.08 20.55
N ASP A 66 -7.82 1.43 21.49
CA ASP A 66 -7.26 0.35 22.29
C ASP A 66 -6.93 -0.82 21.35
N SER A 67 -5.63 -1.10 21.17
CA SER A 67 -5.21 -2.27 20.41
C SER A 67 -5.54 -3.53 21.21
N ALA A 68 -6.49 -4.32 20.74
CA ALA A 68 -6.85 -5.60 21.36
C ALA A 68 -5.79 -6.68 21.06
N SER A 69 -4.57 -6.53 21.58
CA SER A 69 -3.59 -7.60 21.88
C SER A 69 -2.15 -7.06 21.96
N ASP A 70 -1.67 -6.77 23.16
CA ASP A 70 -0.22 -6.65 23.46
C ASP A 70 0.45 -8.04 23.63
N SER A 71 -0.22 -9.14 23.22
CA SER A 71 0.25 -10.50 23.48
C SER A 71 -0.20 -11.51 22.43
N ALA A 72 0.29 -11.39 21.20
CA ALA A 72 0.46 -12.52 20.30
C ALA A 72 1.66 -12.23 19.40
N ALA A 73 2.57 -13.19 19.27
CA ALA A 73 3.67 -13.11 18.32
C ALA A 73 3.11 -12.80 16.93
N ALA A 74 3.65 -11.75 16.32
CA ALA A 74 3.27 -11.28 14.99
C ALA A 74 3.54 -12.36 13.93
N ASP A 75 2.52 -13.17 13.68
CA ASP A 75 2.33 -13.95 12.46
C ASP A 75 0.92 -13.67 11.91
N GLU A 76 0.53 -12.40 11.92
CA GLU A 76 -0.70 -11.94 11.28
C GLU A 76 -0.40 -11.61 9.83
N SER A 77 -0.88 -12.47 8.93
CA SER A 77 -1.02 -12.16 7.51
C SER A 77 -1.73 -10.82 7.38
N VAL A 78 -1.10 -9.85 6.70
CA VAL A 78 -1.68 -8.53 6.43
C VAL A 78 -3.02 -8.75 5.69
N ASP A 79 -4.13 -8.49 6.37
CA ASP A 79 -5.46 -8.60 5.77
C ASP A 79 -5.71 -7.41 4.82
N LEU A 80 -5.37 -7.63 3.55
CA LEU A 80 -5.56 -6.66 2.48
C LEU A 80 -7.04 -6.52 2.06
N SER A 81 -7.96 -7.36 2.55
CA SER A 81 -9.39 -7.27 2.22
C SER A 81 -10.04 -5.98 2.72
N SER A 82 -9.44 -5.34 3.73
CA SER A 82 -9.89 -4.05 4.27
C SER A 82 -9.80 -2.90 3.26
N VAL A 83 -8.93 -3.01 2.25
CA VAL A 83 -8.75 -2.00 1.19
C VAL A 83 -10.02 -1.84 0.34
N GLU A 84 -10.78 -2.93 0.13
CA GLU A 84 -12.02 -2.91 -0.66
C GLU A 84 -13.08 -1.94 -0.08
N ASN A 85 -13.05 -1.73 1.24
CA ASN A 85 -14.04 -0.92 1.96
C ASN A 85 -13.68 0.58 2.04
N VAL A 86 -12.44 0.96 1.74
CA VAL A 86 -11.98 2.36 1.85
C VAL A 86 -12.56 3.23 0.73
N ILE A 87 -12.65 2.69 -0.49
CA ILE A 87 -13.16 3.40 -1.67
C ILE A 87 -14.62 3.87 -1.50
N PRO A 88 -15.59 3.02 -1.11
CA PRO A 88 -16.95 3.48 -0.88
C PRO A 88 -17.05 4.49 0.27
N LEU A 89 -16.23 4.37 1.33
CA LEU A 89 -16.22 5.29 2.46
C LEU A 89 -15.89 6.73 2.03
N MET A 90 -14.89 6.92 1.17
CA MET A 90 -14.48 8.26 0.72
C MET A 90 -15.59 9.00 -0.06
N ARG A 91 -16.46 8.29 -0.77
CA ARG A 91 -17.63 8.89 -1.43
C ARG A 91 -18.66 9.41 -0.42
N TRP A 92 -18.83 8.70 0.69
CA TRP A 92 -19.69 9.15 1.78
C TRP A 92 -19.11 10.37 2.47
N VAL A 93 -17.80 10.35 2.74
CA VAL A 93 -17.09 11.49 3.34
C VAL A 93 -17.33 12.76 2.54
N ASP A 94 -17.07 12.76 1.23
CA ASP A 94 -17.24 13.97 0.42
C ASP A 94 -18.70 14.44 0.30
N ARG A 95 -19.65 13.51 0.25
CA ARG A 95 -21.07 13.85 0.12
C ARG A 95 -21.59 14.56 1.37
N PHE A 96 -21.22 14.07 2.54
CA PHE A 96 -21.82 14.49 3.80
C PHE A 96 -20.98 15.50 4.59
N PHE A 97 -19.66 15.50 4.42
CA PHE A 97 -18.76 16.34 5.19
C PHE A 97 -18.15 17.43 4.32
N ALA A 98 -18.17 18.67 4.83
CA ALA A 98 -17.32 19.75 4.34
C ALA A 98 -15.91 19.66 4.96
N LYS A 99 -15.84 19.20 6.21
CA LYS A 99 -14.59 19.07 6.94
C LYS A 99 -14.60 17.84 7.84
N ILE A 100 -13.49 17.10 7.85
CA ILE A 100 -13.14 16.12 8.87
C ILE A 100 -11.73 16.45 9.33
N SER A 101 -11.55 16.62 10.64
CA SER A 101 -10.23 16.86 11.22
C SER A 101 -10.06 16.00 12.45
N VAL A 102 -8.99 15.21 12.49
CA VAL A 102 -8.55 14.46 13.65
C VAL A 102 -7.12 14.85 13.90
N GLN A 103 -6.86 15.58 15.00
CA GLN A 103 -5.53 16.15 15.25
C GLN A 103 -4.54 15.09 15.71
N GLU A 104 -4.99 14.13 16.51
CA GLU A 104 -4.17 13.03 16.98
C GLU A 104 -4.99 11.74 17.04
N ILE A 105 -4.50 10.71 16.35
CA ILE A 105 -4.97 9.34 16.39
C ILE A 105 -3.85 8.51 17.00
N THR A 106 -4.14 7.71 18.02
CA THR A 106 -3.16 6.84 18.67
C THR A 106 -3.67 5.41 18.72
N THR A 107 -2.85 4.46 18.27
CA THR A 107 -3.11 3.02 18.36
C THR A 107 -1.77 2.29 18.59
N GLY A 108 -1.58 1.76 19.80
CA GLY A 108 -0.30 1.20 20.23
C GLY A 108 0.87 2.17 20.05
N GLN A 109 1.83 1.82 19.19
CA GLN A 109 3.00 2.66 18.86
C GLN A 109 2.82 3.57 17.64
N VAL A 110 1.62 3.60 17.05
CA VAL A 110 1.31 4.38 15.86
C VAL A 110 0.59 5.67 16.26
N LYS A 111 1.07 6.79 15.71
CA LYS A 111 0.45 8.10 15.78
C LYS A 111 0.06 8.57 14.40
N ALA A 112 -1.14 9.13 14.25
CA ALA A 112 -1.57 9.69 12.98
C ALA A 112 -2.33 10.99 13.17
N ASP A 113 -2.42 11.78 12.10
CA ASP A 113 -3.33 12.90 11.98
C ASP A 113 -4.07 12.81 10.64
N PHE A 114 -5.25 13.40 10.59
CA PHE A 114 -6.06 13.43 9.38
C PHE A 114 -6.77 14.76 9.24
N LEU A 115 -6.66 15.36 8.07
CA LEU A 115 -7.44 16.53 7.69
C LEU A 115 -8.03 16.29 6.31
N TYR A 116 -9.32 16.56 6.17
CA TYR A 116 -9.99 16.70 4.90
C TYR A 116 -10.86 17.95 4.97
N ALA A 117 -10.62 18.91 4.08
CA ALA A 117 -11.39 20.13 3.94
C ALA A 117 -11.36 20.61 2.50
N ASP A 118 -12.50 21.09 2.00
CA ASP A 118 -12.60 21.72 0.67
C ASP A 118 -12.04 20.82 -0.46
N SER A 119 -12.35 19.51 -0.40
CA SER A 119 -11.91 18.50 -1.36
C SER A 119 -10.39 18.27 -1.41
N THR A 120 -9.65 18.75 -0.41
CA THR A 120 -8.23 18.47 -0.21
C THR A 120 -7.99 17.93 1.18
N GLY A 121 -6.85 17.30 1.42
CA GLY A 121 -6.53 16.78 2.73
C GLY A 121 -5.12 16.27 2.86
N HIS A 122 -4.81 15.77 4.05
CA HIS A 122 -3.60 15.02 4.33
C HIS A 122 -3.88 13.92 5.33
N LEU A 123 -3.05 12.89 5.26
CA LEU A 123 -2.93 11.85 6.27
C LEU A 123 -1.44 11.70 6.57
N ASN A 124 -1.08 11.97 7.81
CA ASN A 124 0.24 11.67 8.33
C ASN A 124 0.15 10.52 9.31
N LEU A 125 1.08 9.58 9.20
CA LEU A 125 1.23 8.40 10.03
C LEU A 125 2.70 8.32 10.44
N SER A 126 2.94 8.07 11.71
CA SER A 126 4.28 7.94 12.27
C SER A 126 4.27 6.81 13.30
N SER A 127 5.36 6.07 13.36
CA SER A 127 5.55 4.97 14.30
C SER A 127 7.03 4.85 14.65
N SER A 128 7.36 3.96 15.58
CA SER A 128 8.75 3.58 15.86
C SER A 128 9.46 2.95 14.65
N TYR A 129 8.72 2.46 13.66
CA TYR A 129 9.27 1.72 12.52
C TYR A 129 9.22 2.49 11.21
N GLY A 130 8.63 3.69 11.15
CA GLY A 130 8.49 4.41 9.89
C GLY A 130 7.39 5.46 9.88
N ASP A 131 7.39 6.22 8.79
CA ASP A 131 6.54 7.37 8.56
C ASP A 131 5.83 7.24 7.20
N LEU A 132 4.62 7.79 7.12
CA LEU A 132 3.86 7.95 5.90
C LEU A 132 3.24 9.35 5.90
N ARG A 133 3.55 10.15 4.88
CA ARG A 133 2.97 11.48 4.67
C ARG A 133 2.30 11.51 3.32
N THR A 134 1.03 11.90 3.31
CA THR A 134 0.23 11.93 2.10
C THR A 134 -0.58 13.21 2.00
N ASN A 135 -0.73 13.70 0.77
CA ASN A 135 -1.70 14.71 0.40
C ASN A 135 -2.80 14.09 -0.44
N LEU A 136 -4.03 14.52 -0.18
CA LEU A 136 -5.24 13.99 -0.79
C LEU A 136 -5.91 15.11 -1.59
N GLY A 137 -6.43 14.77 -2.77
CA GLY A 137 -7.19 15.69 -3.61
C GLY A 137 -8.35 14.96 -4.28
N LEU A 138 -9.58 15.40 -4.02
CA LEU A 138 -10.76 14.82 -4.66
C LEU A 138 -11.26 15.72 -5.79
N LYS A 139 -11.29 15.17 -7.02
CA LYS A 139 -11.82 15.84 -8.22
C LYS A 139 -12.90 14.98 -8.86
N GLY A 140 -14.15 15.34 -8.65
CA GLY A 140 -15.29 14.57 -9.16
C GLY A 140 -15.34 13.18 -8.52
N SER A 141 -15.01 12.14 -9.30
CA SER A 141 -14.95 10.76 -8.79
C SER A 141 -13.53 10.18 -8.74
N VAL A 142 -12.51 11.03 -8.78
CA VAL A 142 -11.11 10.63 -8.68
C VAL A 142 -10.50 11.20 -7.40
N LEU A 143 -9.98 10.32 -6.56
CA LEU A 143 -9.16 10.67 -5.40
C LEU A 143 -7.70 10.54 -5.80
N ASP A 144 -7.02 11.67 -5.93
CA ASP A 144 -5.58 11.78 -6.08
C ASP A 144 -4.94 11.65 -4.69
N VAL A 145 -4.02 10.71 -4.53
CA VAL A 145 -3.20 10.51 -3.34
C VAL A 145 -1.74 10.73 -3.74
N ASN A 146 -1.14 11.79 -3.23
CA ASN A 146 0.29 12.05 -3.38
C ASN A 146 1.00 11.58 -2.12
N ILE A 147 1.80 10.53 -2.23
CA ILE A 147 2.66 10.01 -1.18
C ILE A 147 3.94 10.83 -1.21
N GLU A 148 4.03 11.81 -0.31
CA GLU A 148 5.20 12.68 -0.19
C GLU A 148 6.39 11.97 0.43
N GLU A 149 6.10 11.05 1.35
CA GLU A 149 7.10 10.26 2.05
C GLU A 149 6.46 8.97 2.52
N PHE A 150 7.13 7.86 2.23
CA PHE A 150 6.96 6.59 2.90
C PHE A 150 8.34 6.16 3.37
N SER A 151 8.46 5.73 4.63
CA SER A 151 9.68 5.18 5.18
C SER A 151 9.36 3.98 6.07
N ASN A 152 10.24 2.99 6.04
CA ASN A 152 10.21 1.85 6.93
C ASN A 152 11.64 1.53 7.37
N GLN A 153 11.95 1.87 8.62
CA GLN A 153 13.26 1.68 9.22
C GLN A 153 13.61 0.20 9.38
N LYS A 154 12.63 -0.66 9.69
CA LYS A 154 12.84 -2.11 9.86
C LYS A 154 13.35 -2.76 8.58
N PHE A 155 12.82 -2.34 7.44
CA PHE A 155 13.18 -2.88 6.13
C PHE A 155 14.13 -2.00 5.32
N HIS A 156 14.61 -0.90 5.90
CA HIS A 156 15.41 0.13 5.22
C HIS A 156 14.80 0.57 3.88
N SER A 157 13.48 0.70 3.85
CA SER A 157 12.74 1.04 2.64
C SER A 157 12.25 2.47 2.71
N ARG A 158 12.25 3.17 1.58
CA ARG A 158 11.67 4.51 1.46
C ARG A 158 11.07 4.71 0.09
N GLY A 159 10.17 5.67 -0.05
CA GLY A 159 9.65 6.01 -1.36
C GLY A 159 8.69 7.20 -1.37
N THR A 160 8.30 7.55 -2.58
CA THR A 160 7.32 8.59 -2.91
C THR A 160 6.45 8.10 -4.05
N GLY A 161 5.31 8.72 -4.28
CA GLY A 161 4.55 8.39 -5.48
C GLY A 161 3.17 8.99 -5.53
N VAL A 162 2.41 8.58 -6.54
CA VAL A 162 1.08 9.10 -6.81
C VAL A 162 0.15 7.94 -7.10
N VAL A 163 -1.05 8.00 -6.52
CA VAL A 163 -2.13 7.04 -6.76
C VAL A 163 -3.39 7.79 -7.13
N HIS A 164 -4.02 7.37 -8.23
CA HIS A 164 -5.29 7.88 -8.71
C HIS A 164 -6.35 6.81 -8.49
N VAL A 165 -7.28 7.06 -7.57
CA VAL A 165 -8.36 6.13 -7.25
C VAL A 165 -9.65 6.62 -7.90
N ASN A 166 -10.16 5.88 -8.88
CA ASN A 166 -11.46 6.11 -9.48
C ASN A 166 -12.56 5.50 -8.61
N LEU A 167 -13.22 6.33 -7.80
CA LEU A 167 -14.27 5.92 -6.86
C LEU A 167 -15.54 5.39 -7.54
N SER A 168 -15.77 5.73 -8.82
CA SER A 168 -16.93 5.24 -9.58
C SER A 168 -16.70 3.85 -10.16
N LYS A 169 -15.49 3.60 -10.66
CA LYS A 169 -15.09 2.31 -11.25
C LYS A 169 -14.50 1.34 -10.24
N GLN A 170 -14.16 1.83 -9.04
CA GLN A 170 -13.44 1.07 -8.01
C GLN A 170 -12.10 0.53 -8.54
N THR A 171 -11.37 1.39 -9.24
CA THR A 171 -10.04 1.08 -9.78
C THR A 171 -9.04 2.08 -9.25
N ALA A 172 -7.80 1.64 -9.07
CA ALA A 172 -6.67 2.50 -8.74
C ALA A 172 -5.56 2.30 -9.78
N GLU A 173 -4.85 3.37 -10.09
CA GLU A 173 -3.64 3.34 -10.90
C GLU A 173 -2.61 4.27 -10.26
N GLY A 174 -1.33 3.96 -10.37
CA GLY A 174 -0.33 4.79 -9.71
C GLY A 174 1.09 4.42 -10.08
N SER A 175 2.00 5.27 -9.63
CA SER A 175 3.44 5.05 -9.73
C SER A 175 4.13 5.35 -8.41
N LEU A 176 5.11 4.53 -8.06
CA LEU A 176 5.93 4.65 -6.86
C LEU A 176 7.40 4.67 -7.28
N ASP A 177 8.13 5.65 -6.77
CA ASP A 177 9.59 5.64 -6.75
C ASP A 177 10.02 5.17 -5.37
N ALA A 178 10.66 4.01 -5.30
CA ALA A 178 10.99 3.35 -4.04
C ALA A 178 12.43 2.89 -4.03
N ASP A 179 13.07 2.98 -2.88
CA ASP A 179 14.37 2.39 -2.59
C ASP A 179 14.12 1.31 -1.54
N LEU A 180 14.19 0.05 -1.95
CA LEU A 180 13.91 -1.11 -1.10
C LEU A 180 15.22 -1.65 -0.51
N ALA A 181 15.21 -1.95 0.78
CA ALA A 181 16.38 -2.46 1.51
C ALA A 181 17.65 -1.58 1.34
N GLY A 182 17.47 -0.27 1.09
CA GLY A 182 18.52 0.71 0.83
C GLY A 182 19.45 0.37 -0.34
N SER A 183 19.07 -0.55 -1.22
CA SER A 183 19.93 -1.11 -2.26
C SER A 183 19.25 -1.35 -3.59
N LEU A 184 17.91 -1.27 -3.63
CA LEU A 184 17.12 -1.54 -4.81
C LEU A 184 16.21 -0.35 -5.15
N PRO A 185 16.73 0.68 -5.85
CA PRO A 185 15.95 1.79 -6.37
C PRO A 185 15.11 1.36 -7.58
N LEU A 186 13.79 1.51 -7.47
CA LEU A 186 12.79 1.06 -8.42
C LEU A 186 11.82 2.18 -8.79
N ASN A 187 11.35 2.15 -10.03
CA ASN A 187 10.12 2.80 -10.43
C ASN A 187 9.08 1.71 -10.68
N ILE A 188 8.00 1.71 -9.91
CA ILE A 188 6.90 0.75 -9.96
C ILE A 188 5.67 1.48 -10.49
N SER A 189 5.04 0.95 -11.52
CA SER A 189 3.70 1.35 -11.95
C SER A 189 2.72 0.22 -11.67
N PHE A 190 1.53 0.55 -11.18
CA PHE A 190 0.53 -0.46 -10.84
C PHE A 190 -0.88 -0.04 -11.26
N SER A 191 -1.73 -1.05 -11.44
CA SER A 191 -3.16 -0.92 -11.59
C SER A 191 -3.85 -1.96 -10.71
N ALA A 192 -4.93 -1.55 -10.06
CA ALA A 192 -5.66 -2.33 -9.08
C ALA A 192 -7.16 -2.15 -9.32
N ASP A 193 -7.93 -3.22 -9.10
CA ASP A 193 -9.39 -3.19 -9.07
C ASP A 193 -9.90 -3.92 -7.83
N SER A 194 -11.18 -4.29 -7.79
CA SER A 194 -11.75 -5.03 -6.64
C SER A 194 -11.32 -6.50 -6.56
N LYS A 195 -10.45 -7.00 -7.44
CA LYS A 195 -10.07 -8.41 -7.51
C LYS A 195 -8.58 -8.62 -7.36
N GLN A 196 -7.77 -7.78 -8.00
CA GLN A 196 -6.34 -7.99 -8.06
C GLN A 196 -5.56 -6.69 -8.19
N CYS A 197 -4.27 -6.78 -7.88
CA CYS A 197 -3.25 -5.83 -8.25
C CYS A 197 -2.42 -6.40 -9.41
N ILE A 198 -2.08 -5.56 -10.38
CA ILE A 198 -1.10 -5.83 -11.43
C ILE A 198 -0.07 -4.72 -11.38
N PHE A 199 1.20 -5.08 -11.47
CA PHE A 199 2.28 -4.11 -11.45
C PHE A 199 3.38 -4.46 -12.46
N THR A 200 4.10 -3.42 -12.87
CA THR A 200 5.32 -3.49 -13.65
C THR A 200 6.31 -2.49 -13.08
N GLY A 201 7.59 -2.69 -13.31
CA GLY A 201 8.58 -1.72 -12.93
C GLY A 201 9.94 -2.04 -13.53
N LYS A 202 10.89 -1.17 -13.21
CA LYS A 202 12.28 -1.24 -13.64
C LYS A 202 13.16 -0.54 -12.61
N GLU A 203 14.47 -0.64 -12.78
CA GLU A 203 15.40 0.16 -11.98
C GLU A 203 15.16 1.67 -12.15
N ASN A 204 15.34 2.41 -11.06
CA ASN A 204 15.38 3.87 -11.04
C ASN A 204 16.67 4.37 -10.38
N GLY A 205 17.80 3.80 -10.77
CA GLY A 205 19.10 4.09 -10.17
C GLY A 205 20.16 3.09 -10.58
N ILE A 206 21.20 2.96 -9.74
CA ILE A 206 22.27 1.99 -9.93
C ILE A 206 22.13 0.93 -8.83
N ILE A 207 22.03 -0.33 -9.24
CA ILE A 207 22.03 -1.47 -8.32
C ILE A 207 23.40 -2.14 -8.42
N THR A 208 24.17 -2.11 -7.33
CA THR A 208 25.48 -2.77 -7.24
C THR A 208 25.48 -3.94 -6.26
N ASN A 209 24.45 -4.05 -5.42
CA ASN A 209 24.32 -5.11 -4.43
C ASN A 209 22.85 -5.44 -4.25
N ILE A 210 22.49 -6.70 -4.42
CA ILE A 210 21.11 -7.20 -4.24
C ILE A 210 20.92 -7.95 -2.93
N THR A 211 22.01 -8.28 -2.21
CA THR A 211 21.96 -9.09 -0.98
C THR A 211 21.00 -8.52 0.06
N PRO A 212 21.02 -7.20 0.41
CA PRO A 212 20.12 -6.68 1.43
C PRO A 212 18.65 -6.88 1.10
N PHE A 213 18.29 -6.85 -0.19
CA PHE A 213 16.93 -7.10 -0.65
C PHE A 213 16.58 -8.60 -0.59
N VAL A 214 17.47 -9.48 -1.03
CA VAL A 214 17.26 -10.94 -0.98
C VAL A 214 17.07 -11.41 0.47
N ASP A 215 17.82 -10.84 1.41
CA ASP A 215 17.76 -11.16 2.83
C ASP A 215 16.37 -10.90 3.43
N LEU A 216 15.58 -9.97 2.86
CA LEU A 216 14.23 -9.65 3.33
C LEU A 216 13.23 -10.79 3.12
N PHE A 217 13.46 -11.66 2.13
CA PHE A 217 12.53 -12.74 1.80
C PHE A 217 12.68 -13.97 2.70
N GLY A 218 13.74 -14.04 3.51
CA GLY A 218 13.99 -15.20 4.37
C GLY A 218 14.08 -16.52 3.60
N LEU A 219 14.64 -16.48 2.39
CA LEU A 219 14.83 -17.67 1.56
C LEU A 219 15.74 -18.67 2.27
N SER A 220 15.63 -19.97 1.93
CA SER A 220 16.58 -20.96 2.43
C SER A 220 18.00 -20.60 1.99
N GLN A 221 18.98 -20.89 2.84
CA GLN A 221 20.40 -20.59 2.61
C GLN A 221 20.85 -21.05 1.22
N ASP A 222 20.43 -22.25 0.78
CA ASP A 222 20.78 -22.80 -0.52
C ASP A 222 20.33 -21.89 -1.66
N ILE A 223 19.09 -21.39 -1.62
CA ILE A 223 18.54 -20.49 -2.65
C ILE A 223 19.22 -19.12 -2.58
N GLN A 224 19.45 -18.61 -1.37
CA GLN A 224 20.10 -17.32 -1.16
C GLN A 224 21.53 -17.31 -1.71
N CYS A 225 22.32 -18.38 -1.50
CA CYS A 225 23.66 -18.54 -2.05
C CYS A 225 23.64 -18.51 -3.58
N TRP A 226 22.66 -19.16 -4.22
CA TRP A 226 22.52 -19.12 -5.69
C TRP A 226 22.32 -17.71 -6.24
N ILE A 227 21.61 -16.86 -5.51
CA ILE A 227 21.28 -15.49 -5.94
C ILE A 227 22.39 -14.50 -5.60
N THR A 228 23.03 -14.64 -4.44
CA THR A 228 23.92 -13.61 -3.87
C THR A 228 25.41 -13.95 -3.93
N GLU A 229 25.78 -15.23 -3.84
CA GLU A 229 27.17 -15.67 -3.77
C GLU A 229 27.64 -16.30 -5.09
N TYR A 230 26.78 -17.11 -5.72
CA TYR A 230 27.12 -17.82 -6.93
C TYR A 230 26.87 -17.02 -8.20
N LEU A 231 26.19 -15.88 -8.13
CA LEU A 231 25.93 -14.98 -9.25
C LEU A 231 26.29 -13.54 -8.84
N THR A 232 27.55 -13.19 -8.98
CA THR A 232 28.05 -11.85 -8.60
C THR A 232 28.34 -11.02 -9.83
N GLY A 233 28.13 -9.69 -9.73
CA GLY A 233 28.40 -8.76 -10.82
C GLY A 233 28.82 -7.39 -10.29
N THR A 234 29.33 -6.56 -11.20
CA THR A 234 29.70 -5.17 -10.90
C THR A 234 28.50 -4.22 -10.92
N ARG A 235 27.48 -4.55 -11.71
CA ARG A 235 26.20 -3.84 -11.82
C ARG A 235 25.09 -4.82 -12.15
N TYR A 236 23.93 -4.61 -11.56
CA TYR A 236 22.69 -5.30 -11.86
C TYR A 236 21.76 -4.30 -12.53
N GLN A 237 21.42 -4.53 -13.79
CA GLN A 237 20.45 -3.74 -14.53
C GLN A 237 19.11 -4.45 -14.51
N LEU A 238 18.19 -4.00 -13.65
CA LEU A 238 16.82 -4.52 -13.64
C LEU A 238 16.03 -3.86 -14.77
N GLU A 239 16.01 -4.52 -15.92
CA GLU A 239 15.37 -4.00 -17.14
C GLU A 239 13.86 -3.89 -16.99
N GLU A 240 13.25 -4.96 -16.48
CA GLU A 240 11.81 -5.03 -16.25
C GLU A 240 11.50 -6.07 -15.19
N PHE A 241 10.50 -5.81 -14.36
CA PHE A 241 9.80 -6.82 -13.61
C PHE A 241 8.30 -6.57 -13.69
N SER A 242 7.52 -7.62 -13.54
CA SER A 242 6.06 -7.51 -13.49
C SER A 242 5.45 -8.67 -12.71
N GLY A 243 4.22 -8.48 -12.26
CA GLY A 243 3.48 -9.52 -11.58
C GLY A 243 2.04 -9.09 -11.32
N SER A 244 1.29 -10.02 -10.76
CA SER A 244 -0.08 -9.78 -10.32
C SER A 244 -0.45 -10.67 -9.15
N PHE A 245 -1.31 -10.18 -8.28
CA PHE A 245 -1.85 -11.00 -7.20
C PHE A 245 -3.31 -10.63 -6.93
N PRO A 246 -4.20 -11.62 -6.83
CA PRO A 246 -5.53 -11.42 -6.27
C PRO A 246 -5.46 -10.97 -4.80
N TRP A 247 -6.40 -10.14 -4.35
CA TRP A 247 -6.42 -9.68 -2.94
C TRP A 247 -6.67 -10.81 -1.95
N ASP A 248 -7.46 -11.80 -2.36
CA ASP A 248 -7.78 -13.01 -1.59
C ASP A 248 -6.68 -14.07 -1.62
N ASN A 249 -5.71 -13.94 -2.52
CA ASN A 249 -4.55 -14.82 -2.61
C ASN A 249 -3.25 -14.05 -2.98
N PRO A 250 -2.68 -13.27 -2.04
CA PRO A 250 -1.44 -12.53 -2.28
C PRO A 250 -0.26 -13.43 -2.66
N LEU A 251 -0.25 -14.69 -2.19
CA LEU A 251 0.82 -15.65 -2.48
C LEU A 251 0.89 -16.05 -3.97
N TYR A 252 -0.18 -15.81 -4.74
CA TYR A 252 -0.17 -15.97 -6.20
C TYR A 252 0.90 -15.13 -6.90
N LEU A 253 1.40 -14.08 -6.23
CA LEU A 253 2.55 -13.31 -6.68
C LEU A 253 3.74 -14.20 -7.06
N LEU A 254 4.01 -15.28 -6.30
CA LEU A 254 5.13 -16.18 -6.56
C LEU A 254 4.99 -16.93 -7.90
N GLU A 255 3.76 -17.10 -8.39
CA GLU A 255 3.47 -17.76 -9.68
C GLU A 255 3.48 -16.78 -10.86
N SER A 256 3.06 -15.54 -10.63
CA SER A 256 2.92 -14.51 -11.66
C SER A 256 4.17 -13.65 -11.85
N PHE A 257 5.05 -13.58 -10.84
CA PHE A 257 6.21 -12.71 -10.86
C PHE A 257 7.18 -13.08 -11.99
N THR A 258 7.60 -12.06 -12.71
CA THR A 258 8.60 -12.14 -13.75
C THR A 258 9.60 -11.01 -13.60
N ALA A 259 10.86 -11.29 -13.90
CA ALA A 259 11.92 -10.29 -13.89
C ALA A 259 12.95 -10.60 -14.98
N LYS A 260 13.49 -9.54 -15.58
CA LYS A 260 14.63 -9.58 -16.49
C LYS A 260 15.72 -8.67 -15.93
N VAL A 261 16.87 -9.28 -15.66
CA VAL A 261 18.04 -8.59 -15.10
C VAL A 261 19.24 -8.85 -15.99
N ARG A 262 20.00 -7.82 -16.30
CA ARG A 262 21.33 -7.96 -16.89
C ARG A 262 22.40 -7.75 -15.82
N VAL A 263 23.33 -8.68 -15.70
CA VAL A 263 24.42 -8.62 -14.73
C VAL A 263 25.72 -8.36 -15.47
N GLU A 264 26.34 -7.20 -15.23
CA GLU A 264 27.58 -6.79 -15.89
C GLU A 264 28.82 -7.32 -15.15
N GLY A 265 29.82 -7.80 -15.89
CA GLY A 265 31.03 -8.38 -15.33
C GLY A 265 30.75 -9.60 -14.45
N CYS A 266 29.85 -10.47 -14.90
CA CYS A 266 29.29 -11.53 -14.08
C CYS A 266 30.33 -12.63 -13.81
N HIS A 267 30.39 -13.06 -12.55
CA HIS A 267 31.12 -14.23 -12.11
C HIS A 267 30.11 -15.24 -11.58
N TYR A 268 30.01 -16.37 -12.28
CA TYR A 268 29.05 -17.42 -11.98
C TYR A 268 29.72 -18.71 -11.53
N THR A 269 29.44 -19.14 -10.30
CA THR A 269 30.07 -20.32 -9.66
C THR A 269 29.06 -21.45 -9.49
N PHE A 270 29.21 -22.54 -10.23
CA PHE A 270 28.28 -23.69 -10.12
C PHE A 270 28.41 -24.48 -8.82
N ALA A 271 29.63 -24.58 -8.29
CA ALA A 271 29.92 -25.30 -7.07
C ALA A 271 31.17 -24.74 -6.39
N PRO A 272 31.22 -24.73 -5.05
CA PRO A 272 32.41 -24.34 -4.31
C PRO A 272 33.65 -25.11 -4.77
N GLY A 273 34.74 -24.39 -5.04
CA GLY A 273 36.02 -24.96 -5.45
C GLY A 273 36.20 -25.16 -6.96
N LEU A 274 35.19 -24.88 -7.79
CA LEU A 274 35.35 -24.78 -9.26
C LEU A 274 35.67 -23.34 -9.66
N GLU A 275 36.40 -23.15 -10.76
CA GLU A 275 36.58 -21.80 -11.33
C GLU A 275 35.23 -21.23 -11.78
N ALA A 276 34.98 -19.96 -11.49
CA ALA A 276 33.78 -19.29 -11.93
C ALA A 276 33.79 -19.11 -13.46
N ILE A 277 32.62 -19.26 -14.09
CA ILE A 277 32.40 -18.72 -15.43
C ILE A 277 32.48 -17.20 -15.32
N LYS A 278 33.35 -16.58 -16.11
CA LYS A 278 33.49 -15.12 -16.20
C LYS A 278 32.84 -14.66 -17.49
N THR A 279 31.98 -13.66 -17.43
CA THR A 279 31.24 -13.15 -18.58
C THR A 279 31.37 -11.63 -18.65
N ALA A 280 31.29 -11.08 -19.87
CA ALA A 280 31.16 -9.63 -20.02
C ALA A 280 29.81 -9.16 -19.44
N TYR A 281 28.75 -9.91 -19.75
CA TYR A 281 27.45 -9.76 -19.12
C TYR A 281 26.67 -11.08 -19.15
N THR A 282 25.67 -11.18 -18.28
CA THR A 282 24.77 -12.34 -18.19
C THR A 282 23.34 -11.84 -18.12
N ASP A 283 22.47 -12.33 -19.00
CA ASP A 283 21.04 -12.05 -18.92
C ASP A 283 20.38 -13.11 -18.03
N VAL A 284 19.66 -12.65 -17.01
CA VAL A 284 18.98 -13.46 -16.01
C VAL A 284 17.48 -13.22 -16.11
N PHE A 285 16.72 -14.29 -16.30
CA PHE A 285 15.28 -14.25 -16.41
C PHE A 285 14.66 -15.08 -15.29
N PHE A 286 13.75 -14.48 -14.52
CA PHE A 286 12.91 -15.20 -13.59
C PHE A 286 11.48 -15.24 -14.12
N LYS A 287 10.89 -16.43 -14.23
CA LYS A 287 9.50 -16.59 -14.69
C LYS A 287 8.92 -17.90 -14.18
N LYS A 288 7.74 -17.84 -13.55
CA LYS A 288 7.02 -19.03 -13.04
C LYS A 288 7.90 -19.91 -12.13
N GLY A 289 8.65 -19.28 -11.23
CA GLY A 289 9.55 -20.01 -10.31
C GLY A 289 10.83 -20.56 -10.94
N ILE A 290 11.08 -20.31 -12.23
CA ILE A 290 12.29 -20.79 -12.93
C ILE A 290 13.23 -19.61 -13.15
N LEU A 291 14.48 -19.79 -12.73
CA LEU A 291 15.59 -18.88 -13.00
C LEU A 291 16.39 -19.40 -14.20
N THR A 292 16.42 -18.63 -15.29
CA THR A 292 17.21 -18.91 -16.48
C THR A 292 18.38 -17.94 -16.53
N ILE A 293 19.61 -18.47 -16.63
CA ILE A 293 20.85 -17.71 -16.65
C ILE A 293 21.50 -17.92 -18.02
N ILE A 294 21.69 -16.83 -18.78
CA ILE A 294 22.26 -16.85 -20.13
C ILE A 294 23.56 -16.04 -20.11
N PRO A 295 24.72 -16.68 -19.94
CA PRO A 295 26.01 -16.00 -19.98
C PRO A 295 26.37 -15.61 -21.42
N HIS A 296 26.95 -14.43 -21.61
CA HIS A 296 27.43 -13.94 -22.90
C HIS A 296 28.93 -13.63 -22.84
N GLU A 297 29.65 -13.90 -23.92
CA GLU A 297 31.11 -13.70 -24.01
C GLU A 297 31.83 -14.39 -22.83
N PHE A 298 31.47 -15.65 -22.60
CA PHE A 298 31.88 -16.35 -21.38
C PHE A 298 33.19 -17.12 -21.53
N THR A 299 33.97 -17.11 -20.46
CA THR A 299 35.20 -17.90 -20.33
C THR A 299 35.11 -18.84 -19.14
N PHE A 300 35.61 -20.07 -19.33
CA PHE A 300 35.67 -21.09 -18.28
C PHE A 300 37.04 -21.77 -18.34
N TYR A 301 37.78 -21.78 -17.23
CA TYR A 301 39.18 -22.24 -17.20
C TYR A 301 40.07 -21.59 -18.29
N GLY A 302 39.85 -20.30 -18.55
CA GLY A 302 40.57 -19.55 -19.57
C GLY A 302 40.26 -19.94 -21.02
N GLN A 303 39.23 -20.75 -21.26
CA GLN A 303 38.77 -21.12 -22.60
C GLN A 303 37.49 -20.35 -22.96
N ASP A 304 37.42 -19.85 -24.19
CA ASP A 304 36.23 -19.17 -24.72
C ASP A 304 35.11 -20.19 -24.94
N GLY A 305 33.99 -19.97 -24.26
CA GLY A 305 32.86 -20.88 -24.26
C GLY A 305 31.87 -20.69 -25.39
N GLU A 306 31.84 -19.52 -26.05
CA GLU A 306 30.93 -19.27 -27.18
C GLU A 306 31.22 -20.13 -28.41
N ASN A 307 32.45 -20.64 -28.53
CA ASN A 307 32.86 -21.57 -29.59
C ASN A 307 32.95 -23.02 -29.11
N SER A 308 32.51 -23.30 -27.88
CA SER A 308 32.62 -24.62 -27.25
C SER A 308 31.27 -25.35 -27.37
N TRP A 309 31.22 -26.33 -28.26
CA TRP A 309 30.06 -27.20 -28.49
C TRP A 309 30.28 -28.48 -27.67
N LEU A 310 29.43 -28.74 -26.68
CA LEU A 310 29.30 -30.06 -26.05
C LEU A 310 27.99 -30.65 -26.54
N ASP A 311 28.09 -31.66 -27.40
CA ASP A 311 27.00 -32.56 -27.81
C ASP A 311 26.88 -33.72 -26.79
#